data_AF-A0A2T5J1E4-F1
#
_entry.id   AF-A0A2T5J1E4-F1
#
_cell.length_a   1.000
_cell.length_b   1.000
_cell.length_c   1.000
_cell.angle_alpha   90.00
_cell.angle_beta   90.00
_cell.angle_gamma   90.00
#
_symmetry.space_group_name_H-M   'P 1'
#
loop_
_entity.id
_entity.type
_entity.pdbx_description
1 polymer ?
#
loop_
_entity_poly.entity_id
_entity_poly.type
_entity_poly.pdbx_seq_one_letter_code
_entity_poly.pdbx_strand_id
1 'polypeptide(L)'
;MILYQLSRPFAYLSIKNHPSKKVFDWIFPAIISITLMVMLSPFWSDINFYGNDGLISKLMTFCQTLPGFFLAALSVIATFSKVDIDQLLPAPTPKIKVEVRGTVNEIELTRRRFLCMLFSFLTFESLILAILPLFILAIAPAASKIIAEGWNTLAAITFIFVYLFTFFQMLTATMLGLYYLGDRLHQPNI
;
A
#
# COMPACT_ATOMS: atom_id res chain seq x y z
N MET A 1 -15.78 18.34 4.28
CA MET A 1 -15.37 18.32 2.86
C MET A 1 -13.87 18.10 2.67
N ILE A 2 -12.98 18.83 3.37
CA ILE A 2 -11.51 18.70 3.20
C ILE A 2 -10.98 17.32 3.64
N LEU A 3 -11.33 16.85 4.85
CA LEU A 3 -10.88 15.53 5.35
C LEU A 3 -11.33 14.36 4.45
N TYR A 4 -12.48 14.51 3.79
CA TYR A 4 -12.98 13.54 2.81
C TYR A 4 -12.12 13.49 1.56
N GLN A 5 -11.61 14.64 1.09
CA GLN A 5 -10.71 14.70 -0.06
C GLN A 5 -9.34 14.08 0.26
N LEU A 6 -8.77 14.36 1.44
CA LEU A 6 -7.48 13.77 1.87
C LEU A 6 -7.55 12.26 2.09
N SER A 7 -8.70 11.72 2.51
CA SER A 7 -8.87 10.29 2.78
C SER A 7 -9.24 9.47 1.54
N ARG A 8 -9.45 10.10 0.37
CA ARG A 8 -9.82 9.39 -0.87
C ARG A 8 -8.85 8.30 -1.33
N PRO A 9 -7.51 8.45 -1.20
CA PRO A 9 -6.60 7.36 -1.57
C PRO A 9 -6.87 6.06 -0.80
N PHE A 10 -7.37 6.15 0.44
CA PHE A 10 -7.77 4.98 1.24
C PHE A 10 -9.10 4.35 0.81
N ALA A 11 -9.84 4.97 -0.11
CA ALA A 11 -11.11 4.43 -0.60
C ALA A 11 -10.92 3.05 -1.25
N TYR A 12 -9.71 2.74 -1.75
CA TYR A 12 -9.36 1.39 -2.21
C TYR A 12 -9.53 0.33 -1.12
N LEU A 13 -9.07 0.57 0.11
CA LEU A 13 -9.21 -0.38 1.22
C LEU A 13 -10.68 -0.55 1.65
N SER A 14 -11.53 0.41 1.32
CA SER A 14 -12.97 0.40 1.64
C SER A 14 -13.82 -0.39 0.62
N ILE A 15 -13.23 -0.94 -0.44
CA ILE A 15 -13.93 -1.76 -1.43
C ILE A 15 -14.34 -3.10 -0.79
N LYS A 16 -15.66 -3.34 -0.68
CA LYS A 16 -16.22 -4.58 -0.12
C LYS A 16 -16.57 -5.55 -1.26
N ASN A 17 -16.53 -6.86 -0.96
CA ASN A 17 -16.99 -8.00 -1.79
C ASN A 17 -16.04 -8.62 -2.83
N HIS A 18 -14.71 -8.59 -2.67
CA HIS A 18 -13.85 -9.55 -3.37
C HIS A 18 -13.15 -10.48 -2.34
N PRO A 19 -13.54 -11.76 -2.23
CA PRO A 19 -13.03 -12.65 -1.18
C PRO A 19 -11.50 -12.77 -1.19
N SER A 20 -10.87 -12.75 -2.37
CA SER A 20 -9.41 -12.82 -2.48
C SER A 20 -8.70 -11.51 -2.13
N LYS A 21 -9.38 -10.35 -2.13
CA LYS A 21 -8.72 -9.05 -1.94
C LYS A 21 -8.18 -8.86 -0.53
N LYS A 22 -8.94 -9.28 0.49
CA LYS A 22 -8.47 -9.24 1.89
C LYS A 22 -7.25 -10.13 2.11
N VAL A 23 -7.14 -11.21 1.36
CA VAL A 23 -5.99 -12.13 1.43
C VAL A 23 -4.75 -11.43 0.90
N PHE A 24 -4.83 -10.79 -0.26
CA PHE A 24 -3.71 -10.05 -0.85
C PHE A 24 -3.34 -8.76 -0.10
N ASP A 25 -4.31 -7.99 0.39
CA ASP A 25 -4.02 -6.70 1.03
C ASP A 25 -3.55 -6.86 2.49
N TRP A 26 -3.92 -7.94 3.19
CA TRP A 26 -3.65 -8.07 4.64
C TRP A 26 -2.95 -9.38 5.02
N ILE A 27 -3.45 -10.53 4.57
CA ILE A 27 -2.95 -11.83 5.02
C ILE A 27 -1.56 -12.11 4.45
N PHE A 28 -1.37 -11.95 3.13
CA PHE A 28 -0.06 -12.15 2.50
C PHE A 28 1.03 -11.22 3.06
N PRO A 29 0.81 -9.89 3.14
CA PRO A 29 1.77 -8.98 3.75
C PRO A 29 2.11 -9.33 5.20
N ALA A 30 1.12 -9.74 6.00
CA ALA A 30 1.33 -10.14 7.38
C ALA A 30 2.16 -11.43 7.49
N ILE A 31 1.86 -12.45 6.69
CA ILE A 31 2.62 -13.70 6.71
C ILE A 31 4.08 -13.44 6.32
N ILE A 32 4.31 -12.66 5.26
CA ILE A 32 5.67 -12.36 4.78
C ILE A 32 6.43 -11.51 5.80
N SER A 33 5.80 -10.48 6.37
CA SER A 33 6.44 -9.62 7.37
C SER A 33 6.76 -10.36 8.67
N ILE A 34 5.84 -11.20 9.18
CA ILE A 34 6.08 -12.05 10.35
C ILE A 34 7.22 -13.03 10.07
N THR A 35 7.18 -13.71 8.93
CA THR A 35 8.21 -14.68 8.54
C THR A 35 9.59 -14.03 8.52
N LEU A 36 9.70 -12.84 7.90
CA LEU A 36 10.97 -12.10 7.88
C LEU A 36 11.39 -11.65 9.27
N MET A 37 10.48 -11.15 10.11
CA MET A 37 10.83 -10.78 11.49
C MET A 37 11.37 -11.97 12.30
N VAL A 38 10.77 -13.15 12.16
CA VAL A 38 11.25 -14.37 12.81
C VAL A 38 12.63 -14.77 12.29
N MET A 39 12.83 -14.71 10.97
CA MET A 39 14.13 -15.03 10.35
C MET A 39 15.24 -14.03 10.75
N LEU A 40 14.90 -12.77 10.98
CA LEU A 40 15.86 -11.74 11.39
C LEU A 40 16.12 -11.73 12.90
N SER A 41 15.25 -12.34 13.71
CA SER A 41 15.37 -12.36 15.17
C SER A 41 16.71 -12.85 15.73
N PRO A 42 17.36 -13.93 15.22
CA PRO A 42 18.67 -14.35 15.73
C PRO A 42 19.81 -13.40 15.35
N PHE A 43 19.64 -12.55 14.34
CA PHE A 43 20.67 -11.62 13.85
C PHE A 43 20.39 -10.17 14.25
N TRP A 44 19.45 -9.94 15.16
CA TRP A 44 18.94 -8.60 15.47
C TRP A 44 20.02 -7.63 15.96
N SER A 45 21.02 -8.13 16.71
CA SER A 45 22.17 -7.32 17.19
C SER A 45 23.13 -6.91 16.09
N ASP A 46 23.21 -7.69 15.02
CA ASP A 46 24.24 -7.57 13.98
C ASP A 46 23.70 -6.83 12.74
N ILE A 47 22.37 -6.75 12.60
CA ILE A 47 21.72 -6.08 11.48
C ILE A 47 21.67 -4.57 11.72
N ASN A 48 22.18 -3.84 10.73
CA ASN A 48 22.02 -2.40 10.67
C ASN A 48 20.62 -2.02 10.17
N PHE A 49 19.67 -1.81 11.08
CA PHE A 49 18.32 -1.38 10.72
C PHE A 49 18.23 0.13 10.42
N TYR A 50 18.85 0.96 11.27
CA TYR A 50 18.66 2.41 11.31
C TYR A 50 19.84 3.24 10.81
N GLY A 51 20.98 2.63 10.49
CA GLY A 51 22.14 3.36 10.01
C GLY A 51 21.91 3.98 8.63
N ASN A 52 22.84 4.85 8.23
CA ASN A 52 22.75 5.54 6.93
C ASN A 52 22.67 4.59 5.73
N ASP A 53 23.24 3.38 5.83
CA ASP A 53 23.10 2.29 4.84
C ASP A 53 22.28 1.09 5.37
N GLY A 54 21.41 1.34 6.35
CA GLY A 54 20.57 0.33 6.98
C GLY A 54 19.41 -0.12 6.10
N LEU A 55 18.74 -1.19 6.54
CA LEU A 55 17.60 -1.78 5.83
C LEU A 55 16.50 -0.75 5.54
N ILE A 56 16.18 0.11 6.51
CA ILE A 56 15.13 1.12 6.36
C ILE A 56 15.52 2.16 5.31
N SER A 57 16.77 2.63 5.31
CA SER A 57 17.27 3.60 4.34
C SER A 57 17.21 3.05 2.91
N LYS A 58 17.57 1.78 2.71
CA LYS A 58 17.53 1.11 1.39
C LYS A 58 16.09 0.97 0.87
N LEU A 59 15.18 0.50 1.73
CA LEU A 59 13.76 0.39 1.36
C LEU A 59 13.13 1.76 1.11
N MET A 60 13.48 2.77 1.90
CA MET A 60 13.04 4.14 1.71
C MET A 60 13.47 4.68 0.34
N THR A 61 14.74 4.52 -0.06
CA THR A 61 15.24 4.96 -1.37
C THR A 61 14.50 4.26 -2.52
N PHE A 62 14.22 2.96 -2.38
CA PHE A 62 13.39 2.24 -3.36
C PHE A 62 11.96 2.80 -3.43
N CYS A 63 11.34 3.09 -2.28
CA CYS A 63 9.98 3.65 -2.22
C CYS A 63 9.91 5.08 -2.79
N GLN A 64 10.98 5.87 -2.75
CA GLN A 64 10.98 7.24 -3.26
C GLN A 64 10.73 7.35 -4.77
N THR A 65 11.08 6.33 -5.56
CA THR A 65 10.90 6.35 -7.02
C THR A 65 9.49 5.92 -7.45
N LEU A 66 8.76 5.24 -6.59
CA LEU A 66 7.48 4.61 -6.92
C LEU A 66 6.29 5.58 -7.06
N PRO A 67 6.15 6.68 -6.29
CA PRO A 67 5.05 7.61 -6.44
C PRO A 67 4.92 8.15 -7.87
N GLY A 68 6.05 8.50 -8.49
CA GLY A 68 6.07 8.97 -9.88
C GLY A 68 5.59 7.90 -10.88
N PHE A 69 6.02 6.65 -10.68
CA PHE A 69 5.58 5.52 -11.50
C PHE A 69 4.07 5.27 -11.36
N PHE A 70 3.54 5.28 -10.13
CA PHE A 70 2.13 5.07 -9.89
C PHE A 70 1.26 6.23 -10.41
N LEU A 71 1.73 7.48 -10.32
CA LEU A 71 1.07 8.64 -10.94
C LEU A 71 1.04 8.54 -12.47
N ALA A 72 2.12 8.07 -13.09
CA ALA A 72 2.17 7.84 -14.53
C ALA A 72 1.15 6.77 -14.95
N ALA A 73 1.13 5.63 -14.27
CA ALA A 73 0.16 4.57 -14.51
C ALA A 73 -1.28 5.07 -14.34
N LEU A 74 -1.56 5.82 -13.26
CA LEU A 74 -2.85 6.45 -13.01
C LEU A 74 -3.28 7.37 -14.14
N SER A 75 -2.38 8.22 -14.64
CA SER A 75 -2.65 9.17 -15.73
C SER A 75 -2.96 8.46 -17.05
N VAL A 76 -2.22 7.39 -17.35
CA VAL A 76 -2.48 6.54 -18.51
C VAL A 76 -3.85 5.91 -18.39
N ILE A 77 -4.16 5.24 -17.27
CA ILE A 77 -5.45 4.56 -17.07
C ILE A 77 -6.63 5.53 -17.10
N ALA A 78 -6.44 6.76 -16.59
CA ALA A 78 -7.47 7.80 -16.59
C ALA A 78 -7.77 8.34 -18.00
N THR A 79 -6.79 8.39 -18.88
CA THR A 79 -6.94 8.89 -20.26
C THR A 79 -7.17 7.79 -21.28
N PHE A 80 -6.94 6.52 -20.93
CA PHE A 80 -7.10 5.38 -21.82
C PHE A 80 -8.56 5.17 -22.22
N SER A 81 -8.91 5.56 -23.45
CA SER A 81 -10.26 5.52 -24.02
C SER A 81 -10.59 4.17 -24.69
N LYS A 82 -10.44 3.05 -23.98
CA LYS A 82 -10.97 1.74 -24.43
C LYS A 82 -12.25 1.37 -23.69
N VAL A 83 -13.25 0.93 -24.44
CA VAL A 83 -14.54 0.40 -23.93
C VAL A 83 -14.33 -0.79 -22.99
N ASP A 84 -13.27 -1.60 -23.20
CA ASP A 84 -12.97 -2.78 -22.36
C ASP A 84 -12.58 -2.45 -20.91
N ILE A 85 -12.02 -1.26 -20.65
CA ILE A 85 -11.64 -0.83 -19.30
C ILE A 85 -12.86 -0.21 -18.56
N ASP A 86 -13.85 0.24 -19.32
CA ASP A 86 -15.12 0.76 -18.78
C ASP A 86 -16.12 -0.36 -18.44
N GLN A 87 -15.78 -1.62 -18.77
CA GLN A 87 -16.59 -2.77 -18.38
C GLN A 87 -16.61 -2.97 -16.86
N LEU A 88 -17.74 -3.48 -16.38
CA LEU A 88 -17.91 -3.89 -14.99
C LEU A 88 -16.92 -5.02 -14.64
N LEU A 89 -16.48 -5.04 -13.39
CA LEU A 89 -15.71 -6.16 -12.86
C LEU A 89 -16.57 -7.45 -12.89
N PRO A 90 -15.98 -8.63 -13.20
CA PRO A 90 -16.71 -9.89 -13.20
C PRO A 90 -17.34 -10.19 -11.84
N ALA A 91 -18.46 -10.92 -11.85
CA ALA A 91 -19.14 -11.31 -10.62
C ALA A 91 -18.22 -12.16 -9.71
N PRO A 92 -18.23 -11.95 -8.37
CA PRO A 92 -19.01 -10.95 -7.65
C PRO A 92 -18.44 -9.54 -7.80
N THR A 93 -19.25 -8.62 -8.34
CA THR A 93 -18.85 -7.25 -8.65
C THR A 93 -18.50 -6.52 -7.35
N PRO A 94 -17.25 -6.04 -7.18
CA PRO A 94 -16.88 -5.31 -5.97
C PRO A 94 -17.64 -3.99 -5.95
N LYS A 95 -18.22 -3.64 -4.79
CA LYS A 95 -19.04 -2.43 -4.63
C LYS A 95 -18.30 -1.41 -3.77
N ILE A 96 -18.45 -0.13 -4.09
CA ILE A 96 -18.04 0.97 -3.20
C ILE A 96 -19.23 1.79 -2.84
N LYS A 97 -19.34 2.10 -1.55
CA LYS A 97 -20.23 3.13 -1.04
C LYS A 97 -19.63 4.49 -1.39
N VAL A 98 -20.22 5.15 -2.37
CA VAL A 98 -19.83 6.50 -2.77
C VAL A 98 -20.96 7.41 -2.36
N GLU A 99 -20.67 8.33 -1.46
CA GLU A 99 -21.60 9.39 -1.12
C GLU A 99 -21.62 10.40 -2.28
N VAL A 100 -22.75 10.46 -2.98
CA VAL A 100 -22.99 11.46 -4.03
C VAL A 100 -24.18 12.28 -3.56
N ARG A 101 -23.98 13.59 -3.37
CA ARG A 101 -25.05 14.54 -2.99
C ARG A 101 -25.83 14.12 -1.73
N GLY A 102 -25.15 13.65 -0.69
CA GLY A 102 -25.78 13.29 0.60
C GLY A 102 -26.52 11.95 0.61
N THR A 103 -26.42 11.14 -0.46
CA THR A 103 -26.94 9.76 -0.48
C THR A 103 -25.79 8.77 -0.70
N VAL A 104 -25.74 7.74 0.13
CA VAL A 104 -24.74 6.66 0.03
C VAL A 104 -25.20 5.68 -1.03
N ASN A 105 -24.64 5.81 -2.23
CA ASN A 105 -24.95 4.92 -3.35
C ASN A 105 -23.88 3.84 -3.47
N GLU A 106 -24.29 2.57 -3.51
CA GLU A 106 -23.41 1.46 -3.85
C GLU A 106 -23.24 1.43 -5.37
N ILE A 107 -22.12 1.95 -5.86
CA ILE A 107 -21.82 1.96 -7.29
C ILE A 107 -20.99 0.72 -7.61
N GLU A 108 -21.45 -0.04 -8.60
CA GLU A 108 -20.69 -1.14 -9.18
C GLU A 108 -19.40 -0.61 -9.81
N LEU A 109 -18.29 -1.27 -9.53
CA LEU A 109 -17.00 -0.82 -10.01
C LEU A 109 -16.73 -1.26 -11.44
N THR A 110 -16.47 -0.28 -12.31
CA THR A 110 -15.76 -0.52 -13.56
C THR A 110 -14.30 -0.84 -13.27
N ARG A 111 -13.65 -1.60 -14.17
CA ARG A 111 -12.23 -1.93 -14.06
C ARG A 111 -11.37 -0.66 -13.98
N ARG A 112 -11.70 0.37 -14.77
CA ARG A 112 -11.02 1.68 -14.74
C ARG A 112 -11.06 2.29 -13.34
N ARG A 113 -12.24 2.36 -12.74
CA ARG A 113 -12.41 3.00 -11.44
C ARG A 113 -11.62 2.25 -10.37
N PHE A 114 -11.72 0.92 -10.35
CA PHE A 114 -10.94 0.05 -9.46
C PHE A 114 -9.44 0.29 -9.58
N LEU A 115 -8.90 0.26 -10.81
CA LEU A 115 -7.49 0.49 -11.07
C LEU A 115 -7.06 1.90 -10.66
N CYS A 116 -7.85 2.93 -10.96
CA CYS A 116 -7.52 4.30 -10.53
C CYS A 116 -7.44 4.43 -9.01
N MET A 117 -8.34 3.79 -8.25
CA MET A 117 -8.22 3.82 -6.79
C MET A 117 -7.06 2.99 -6.27
N LEU A 118 -6.76 1.85 -6.91
CA LEU A 118 -5.60 1.03 -6.55
C LEU A 118 -4.29 1.81 -6.73
N PHE A 119 -4.09 2.44 -7.90
CA PHE A 119 -2.88 3.24 -8.15
C PHE A 119 -2.84 4.52 -7.31
N SER A 120 -4.00 5.12 -6.99
CA SER A 120 -4.07 6.24 -6.03
C SER A 120 -3.65 5.80 -4.63
N PHE A 121 -4.09 4.62 -4.17
CA PHE A 121 -3.68 4.04 -2.90
C PHE A 121 -2.17 3.74 -2.88
N LEU A 122 -1.64 3.06 -3.91
CA LEU A 122 -0.22 2.74 -4.05
C LEU A 122 0.67 4.00 -4.07
N THR A 123 0.22 5.06 -4.75
CA THR A 123 0.92 6.36 -4.76
C THR A 123 1.02 6.93 -3.35
N PHE A 124 -0.08 6.90 -2.60
CA PHE A 124 -0.12 7.43 -1.25
C PHE A 124 0.70 6.57 -0.27
N GLU A 125 0.59 5.24 -0.36
CA GLU A 125 1.33 4.29 0.47
C GLU A 125 2.85 4.40 0.25
N SER A 126 3.29 4.50 -1.00
CA SER A 126 4.71 4.72 -1.32
C SER A 126 5.24 6.07 -0.83
N LEU A 127 4.42 7.14 -0.86
CA LEU A 127 4.79 8.43 -0.25
C LEU A 127 4.97 8.31 1.26
N ILE A 128 4.08 7.61 1.96
CA ILE A 128 4.24 7.36 3.40
C ILE A 128 5.52 6.56 3.65
N LEU A 129 5.75 5.48 2.92
CA LEU A 129 6.94 4.63 3.07
C LEU A 129 8.26 5.37 2.77
N ALA A 130 8.21 6.42 1.95
CA ALA A 130 9.35 7.27 1.63
C ALA A 130 9.58 8.38 2.66
N ILE A 131 8.51 8.99 3.20
CA ILE A 131 8.60 10.18 4.06
C ILE A 131 8.71 9.82 5.54
N LEU A 132 7.93 8.83 6.00
CA LEU A 132 7.83 8.48 7.41
C LEU A 132 9.18 8.04 8.03
N PRO A 133 10.03 7.25 7.35
CA PRO A 133 11.35 6.93 7.86
C PRO A 133 12.28 8.13 8.04
N LEU A 134 12.16 9.18 7.21
CA LEU A 134 13.01 10.38 7.33
C LEU A 134 12.85 11.03 8.71
N PHE A 135 11.62 11.17 9.17
CA PHE A 135 11.33 11.75 10.48
C PHE A 135 11.78 10.82 11.61
N ILE A 136 11.55 9.52 11.47
CA ILE A 136 11.90 8.56 12.52
C ILE A 136 13.41 8.43 12.67
N LEU A 137 14.17 8.37 11.58
CA LEU A 137 15.63 8.34 11.62
C LEU A 137 16.21 9.63 12.20
N ALA A 138 15.58 10.79 11.95
CA ALA A 138 15.99 12.06 12.54
C ALA A 138 15.73 12.12 14.06
N ILE A 139 14.61 11.55 14.54
CA ILE A 139 14.19 11.64 15.94
C ILE A 139 14.77 10.50 16.80
N ALA A 140 15.00 9.32 16.23
CA ALA A 140 15.41 8.12 16.94
C ALA A 140 16.63 8.31 17.87
N PRO A 141 17.72 9.00 17.47
CA PRO A 141 18.88 9.22 18.35
C PRO A 141 18.60 10.13 19.55
N ALA A 142 17.61 11.03 19.44
CA ALA A 142 17.19 11.90 20.53
C ALA A 142 16.22 11.17 21.47
N ALA A 143 15.28 10.40 20.90
CA ALA A 143 14.31 9.61 21.66
C ALA A 143 14.98 8.50 22.49
N SER A 144 16.03 7.86 21.95
CA SER A 144 16.75 6.77 22.62
C SER A 144 17.46 7.20 23.92
N LYS A 145 17.73 8.50 24.10
CA LYS A 145 18.37 9.05 25.31
C LYS A 145 17.38 9.30 26.45
N ILE A 146 16.09 9.39 26.14
CA ILE A 146 15.03 9.77 27.08
C ILE A 146 14.23 8.54 27.52
N ILE A 147 14.10 7.54 26.64
CA ILE A 147 13.26 6.37 26.83
C ILE A 147 14.06 5.23 27.50
N ALA A 148 13.45 4.55 28.47
CA ALA A 148 14.02 3.36 29.09
C ALA A 148 14.30 2.25 28.05
N GLU A 149 15.42 1.54 28.22
CA GLU A 149 16.00 0.64 27.22
C GLU A 149 15.00 -0.41 26.70
N GLY A 150 14.20 -1.03 27.57
CA GLY A 150 13.19 -2.03 27.17
C GLY A 150 12.04 -1.46 26.31
N TRP A 151 11.63 -0.21 26.55
CA TRP A 151 10.60 0.45 25.72
C TRP A 151 11.15 0.86 24.36
N ASN A 152 12.44 1.19 24.30
CA ASN A 152 13.12 1.53 23.06
C ASN A 152 13.22 0.31 22.13
N THR A 153 13.60 -0.87 22.65
CA THR A 153 13.65 -2.11 21.86
C THR A 153 12.28 -2.53 21.34
N LEU A 154 11.23 -2.48 22.18
CA LEU A 154 9.88 -2.82 21.74
C LEU A 154 9.35 -1.85 20.68
N ALA A 155 9.61 -0.54 20.84
CA ALA A 155 9.24 0.47 19.86
C ALA A 155 9.96 0.25 18.53
N ALA A 156 11.25 -0.11 18.56
CA ALA A 156 12.04 -0.44 17.38
C ALA A 156 11.49 -1.65 16.63
N ILE A 157 11.24 -2.76 17.33
CA ILE A 157 10.66 -3.99 16.77
C ILE A 157 9.30 -3.70 16.14
N THR A 158 8.44 -2.97 16.87
CA THR A 158 7.09 -2.62 16.39
C THR A 158 7.16 -1.76 15.14
N PHE A 159 8.06 -0.77 15.13
CA PHE A 159 8.25 0.10 13.97
C PHE A 159 8.73 -0.68 12.74
N ILE A 160 9.76 -1.53 12.88
CA ILE A 160 10.29 -2.33 11.78
C ILE A 160 9.20 -3.28 11.25
N PHE A 161 8.43 -3.91 12.13
CA PHE A 161 7.31 -4.77 11.72
C PHE A 161 6.27 -4.01 10.91
N VAL A 162 5.79 -2.86 11.41
CA VAL A 162 4.77 -2.05 10.72
C VAL A 162 5.30 -1.53 9.38
N TYR A 163 6.57 -1.12 9.34
CA TYR A 163 7.22 -0.65 8.12
C TYR A 163 7.32 -1.76 7.06
N LEU A 164 7.82 -2.94 7.44
CA LEU A 164 7.90 -4.10 6.55
C LEU A 164 6.51 -4.57 6.10
N PHE A 165 5.54 -4.62 7.01
CA PHE A 165 4.16 -4.96 6.69
C PHE A 165 3.59 -4.03 5.62
N THR A 166 3.70 -2.72 5.81
CA THR A 166 3.22 -1.72 4.85
C THR A 166 3.98 -1.81 3.52
N PHE A 167 5.28 -2.10 3.56
CA PHE A 167 6.06 -2.34 2.36
C PHE A 167 5.59 -3.56 1.57
N PHE A 168 5.33 -4.70 2.22
CA PHE A 168 4.80 -5.89 1.55
C PHE A 168 3.36 -5.74 1.10
N GLN A 169 2.57 -4.93 1.80
CA GLN A 169 1.24 -4.54 1.36
C GLN A 169 1.30 -3.79 0.03
N MET A 170 2.19 -2.79 -0.07
CA MET A 170 2.44 -2.08 -1.32
C MET A 170 2.89 -3.02 -2.45
N LEU A 171 3.82 -3.94 -2.18
CA LEU A 171 4.28 -4.91 -3.20
C LEU A 171 3.15 -5.81 -3.69
N THR A 172 2.34 -6.33 -2.77
CA THR A 172 1.25 -7.25 -3.11
C THR A 172 0.14 -6.53 -3.88
N ALA A 173 -0.20 -5.29 -3.47
CA ALA A 173 -1.13 -4.44 -4.19
C ALA A 173 -0.60 -4.04 -5.58
N THR A 174 0.72 -3.85 -5.73
CA THR A 174 1.36 -3.60 -7.03
C THR A 174 1.24 -4.82 -7.94
N MET A 175 1.53 -6.02 -7.43
CA MET A 175 1.35 -7.29 -8.14
C MET A 175 -0.10 -7.46 -8.61
N LEU A 176 -1.08 -7.13 -7.76
CA LEU A 176 -2.48 -7.14 -8.13
C LEU A 176 -2.75 -6.16 -9.28
N GLY A 177 -2.24 -4.94 -9.21
CA GLY A 177 -2.37 -3.94 -10.28
C GLY A 177 -1.80 -4.42 -11.61
N LEU A 178 -0.62 -5.03 -11.57
CA LEU A 178 0.03 -5.62 -12.74
C LEU A 178 -0.76 -6.81 -13.32
N TYR A 179 -1.33 -7.67 -12.48
CA TYR A 179 -2.19 -8.76 -12.93
C TYR A 179 -3.42 -8.24 -13.69
N TYR A 180 -4.09 -7.21 -13.15
CA TYR A 180 -5.25 -6.62 -13.81
C TYR A 180 -4.91 -5.92 -15.13
N LEU A 181 -3.75 -5.27 -15.23
CA LEU A 181 -3.30 -4.58 -16.45
C LEU A 181 -2.73 -5.54 -17.50
N GLY A 182 -1.90 -6.49 -17.07
CA GLY A 182 -1.15 -7.38 -17.95
C GLY A 182 -1.99 -8.53 -18.48
N ASP A 183 -2.78 -9.16 -17.61
CA ASP A 183 -3.51 -10.38 -17.96
C ASP A 183 -5.00 -10.08 -18.19
N ARG A 184 -5.68 -9.57 -17.16
CA ARG A 184 -7.15 -9.45 -17.17
C ARG A 184 -7.70 -8.39 -18.14
N LEU A 185 -6.89 -7.41 -18.53
CA LEU A 185 -7.27 -6.39 -19.51
C LEU A 185 -7.31 -6.95 -20.94
N HIS A 186 -6.58 -8.04 -21.20
CA HIS A 186 -6.49 -8.69 -22.52
C HIS A 186 -7.39 -9.92 -22.63
N GLN A 187 -7.87 -10.47 -21.51
CA GLN A 187 -8.78 -11.61 -21.52
C GLN A 187 -10.21 -11.19 -21.91
N PRO A 188 -10.85 -11.87 -22.88
CA PRO A 188 -12.27 -11.67 -23.19
C PRO A 188 -13.14 -12.07 -22.00
N ASN A 189 -14.29 -11.39 -21.82
CA ASN A 189 -15.27 -11.75 -20.80
C ASN A 189 -15.94 -13.09 -21.14
N ILE A 190 -15.38 -14.18 -20.61
CA ILE A 190 -16.01 -15.50 -20.60
C ILE A 190 -16.61 -15.72 -19.22
#